data_AF-U9U7M3-F1
#
_entry.id   AF-U9U7M3-F1
#
_cell.length_a   1.000
_cell.length_b   1.000
_cell.length_c   1.000
_cell.angle_alpha   90.00
_cell.angle_beta   90.00
_cell.angle_gamma   90.00
#
_symmetry.space_group_name_H-M   'P 1'
#
loop_
_entity.id
_entity.type
_entity.pdbx_description
1 polymer ?
#
loop_
_entity_poly.entity_id
_entity_poly.type
_entity_poly.pdbx_seq_one_letter_code
_entity_poly.pdbx_strand_id
1 'polypeptide(L)'
;MSVTEFYARKYWDHIWSCEKNGPNNKESVLFRESVEEIFMCEMLDEDGDEINRFKLDLFNIASSKSNIMILDNVLREVTRGIINEKWLKICIKTSFKAILRDIFDLYMVKLQKCIWEERCNDTIEIEKQMGIFKELKRKKR
;
A
#
# COMPACT_ATOMS: atom_id res chain seq x y z
N MET A 1 29.32 -14.53 -11.47
CA MET A 1 27.99 -13.97 -11.12
C MET A 1 27.40 -14.79 -9.99
N SER A 2 27.45 -14.27 -8.78
CA SER A 2 27.02 -15.02 -7.59
C SER A 2 25.53 -14.83 -7.33
N VAL A 3 24.86 -15.95 -7.03
CA VAL A 3 23.44 -16.09 -6.66
C VAL A 3 23.00 -15.05 -5.62
N THR A 4 23.93 -14.53 -4.84
CA THR A 4 23.75 -13.55 -3.78
C THR A 4 23.36 -12.13 -4.20
N GLU A 5 23.60 -11.70 -5.44
CA GLU A 5 23.13 -10.38 -5.92
C GLU A 5 21.66 -10.40 -6.35
N PHE A 6 21.10 -11.58 -6.59
CA PHE A 6 19.69 -11.74 -6.94
C PHE A 6 18.76 -11.61 -5.72
N TYR A 7 19.22 -11.92 -4.51
CA TYR A 7 18.35 -12.09 -3.35
C TYR A 7 18.18 -10.87 -2.44
N ALA A 8 18.93 -9.78 -2.58
CA ALA A 8 18.77 -8.63 -1.65
C ALA A 8 17.75 -7.58 -2.13
N ARG A 9 17.59 -7.36 -3.44
CA ARG A 9 16.57 -6.46 -3.98
C ARG A 9 15.20 -7.14 -4.16
N LYS A 10 15.19 -8.46 -4.37
CA LYS A 10 13.99 -9.23 -4.77
C LYS A 10 13.00 -9.57 -3.66
N TYR A 11 13.36 -9.46 -2.38
CA TYR A 11 12.42 -9.83 -1.30
C TYR A 11 11.25 -8.86 -1.19
N TRP A 12 11.44 -7.58 -1.55
CA TRP A 12 10.35 -6.61 -1.57
C TRP A 12 9.51 -6.78 -2.85
N ASP A 13 10.14 -6.87 -4.02
CA ASP A 13 9.43 -7.00 -5.30
C ASP A 13 8.53 -8.25 -5.41
N HIS A 14 8.91 -9.37 -4.77
CA HIS A 14 8.11 -10.59 -4.81
C HIS A 14 6.82 -10.55 -3.97
N ILE A 15 6.75 -9.73 -2.91
CA ILE A 15 5.50 -9.48 -2.18
C ILE A 15 4.48 -8.78 -3.11
N TRP A 16 5.00 -7.93 -4.00
CA TRP A 16 4.23 -7.08 -4.90
C TRP A 16 3.79 -7.77 -6.19
N SER A 17 4.54 -8.77 -6.66
CA SER A 17 4.29 -9.48 -7.92
C SER A 17 3.49 -10.77 -7.79
N CYS A 18 2.98 -11.11 -6.60
CA CYS A 18 2.21 -12.34 -6.40
C CYS A 18 0.77 -12.20 -6.91
N GLU A 19 0.41 -13.00 -7.91
CA GLU A 19 -0.97 -13.16 -8.45
C GLU A 19 -2.00 -13.61 -7.39
N LYS A 20 -1.56 -14.01 -6.20
CA LYS A 20 -2.45 -14.21 -5.03
C LYS A 20 -3.10 -12.91 -4.52
N ASN A 21 -2.77 -11.76 -5.11
CA ASN A 21 -3.69 -10.62 -5.14
C ASN A 21 -4.84 -10.96 -6.11
N GLY A 22 -5.60 -12.00 -5.77
CA GLY A 22 -6.94 -12.13 -6.33
C GLY A 22 -7.70 -10.83 -6.05
N PRO A 23 -8.74 -10.53 -6.83
CA PRO A 23 -9.56 -9.31 -6.76
C PRO A 23 -10.30 -9.11 -5.43
N ASN A 24 -9.93 -9.80 -4.36
CA ASN A 24 -10.42 -9.61 -3.01
C ASN A 24 -9.95 -8.26 -2.48
N ASN A 25 -10.75 -7.23 -2.73
CA ASN A 25 -11.34 -6.21 -1.87
C ASN A 25 -10.52 -5.66 -0.68
N LYS A 26 -9.67 -6.45 -0.01
CA LYS A 26 -8.95 -6.12 1.22
C LYS A 26 -8.12 -4.85 1.07
N GLU A 27 -7.27 -4.72 0.04
CA GLU A 27 -6.43 -3.52 -0.13
C GLU A 27 -7.27 -2.24 -0.27
N SER A 28 -8.31 -2.27 -1.12
CA SER A 28 -9.24 -1.14 -1.28
C SER A 28 -10.08 -0.86 -0.04
N VAL A 29 -10.41 -1.90 0.74
CA VAL A 29 -11.15 -1.77 2.01
C VAL A 29 -10.26 -1.10 3.05
N LEU A 30 -9.00 -1.53 3.20
CA LEU A 30 -8.05 -0.90 4.12
C LEU A 30 -7.81 0.57 3.78
N PHE A 31 -7.73 0.91 2.48
CA PHE A 31 -7.65 2.31 2.05
C PHE A 31 -8.91 3.09 2.45
N ARG A 32 -10.10 2.55 2.16
CA ARG A 32 -11.38 3.17 2.55
C ARG A 32 -11.47 3.40 4.04
N GLU A 33 -11.17 2.39 4.86
CA GLU A 33 -11.17 2.52 6.31
C GLU A 33 -10.19 3.58 6.81
N SER A 34 -9.02 3.69 6.18
CA SER A 34 -8.03 4.73 6.54
C SER A 34 -8.56 6.14 6.24
N VAL A 35 -9.23 6.31 5.10
CA VAL A 35 -9.91 7.57 4.75
C VAL A 35 -10.99 7.89 5.78
N GLU A 36 -11.87 6.94 6.11
CA GLU A 36 -12.94 7.17 7.10
C GLU A 36 -12.37 7.54 8.47
N GLU A 37 -11.34 6.83 8.95
CA GLU A 37 -10.75 7.06 10.27
C GLU A 37 -10.09 8.43 10.41
N ILE A 38 -9.31 8.87 9.42
CA ILE A 38 -8.67 10.19 9.47
C ILE A 38 -9.72 11.31 9.40
N PHE A 39 -10.71 11.17 8.52
CA PHE A 39 -11.76 12.18 8.39
C PHE A 39 -12.63 12.33 9.64
N MET A 40 -12.88 11.23 10.37
CA MET A 40 -13.57 11.28 11.66
C MET A 40 -12.80 12.06 12.73
N CYS A 41 -11.47 12.14 12.63
CA CYS A 41 -10.60 12.75 13.63
C CYS A 41 -10.21 14.20 13.29
N GLU A 42 -9.97 14.51 12.02
CA GLU A 42 -9.23 15.72 11.63
C GLU A 42 -10.08 16.83 10.98
N MET A 43 -11.31 16.52 10.56
CA MET A 43 -12.10 17.40 9.70
C MET A 43 -13.37 17.95 10.38
N LEU A 44 -13.43 17.98 11.71
CA LEU A 44 -14.62 18.38 12.48
C LEU A 44 -15.05 19.84 12.23
N ASP A 45 -14.13 20.71 11.79
CA ASP A 45 -14.36 22.14 11.59
C ASP A 45 -14.41 22.57 10.11
N GLU A 46 -14.24 21.65 9.15
CA GLU A 46 -14.30 21.97 7.71
C GLU A 46 -15.74 21.88 7.14
N ASP A 47 -15.97 22.51 5.98
CA ASP A 47 -17.26 22.48 5.28
C ASP A 47 -17.58 21.05 4.81
N GLY A 48 -18.70 20.49 5.30
CA GLY A 48 -19.13 19.11 5.02
C GLY A 48 -19.20 18.77 3.52
N ASP A 49 -19.57 19.71 2.66
CA ASP A 49 -19.61 19.47 1.22
C ASP A 49 -18.20 19.43 0.61
N GLU A 50 -17.27 20.24 1.12
CA GLU A 50 -15.88 20.23 0.68
C GLU A 50 -15.17 18.93 1.10
N ILE A 51 -15.40 18.51 2.34
CA ILE A 51 -14.97 17.21 2.89
C ILE A 51 -15.46 16.07 2.00
N ASN A 52 -16.75 16.04 1.67
CA ASN A 52 -17.35 14.98 0.86
C ASN A 52 -16.81 14.97 -0.57
N ARG A 53 -16.59 16.13 -1.19
CA ARG A 53 -15.95 16.22 -2.51
C ARG A 53 -14.53 15.68 -2.49
N PHE A 54 -13.70 16.10 -1.53
CA PHE A 54 -12.33 15.63 -1.39
C PHE A 54 -12.27 14.11 -1.19
N LYS A 55 -13.16 13.56 -0.36
CA LYS A 55 -13.29 12.12 -0.14
C LYS A 55 -13.68 11.34 -1.41
N LEU A 56 -14.64 11.87 -2.18
CA LEU A 56 -15.04 11.26 -3.45
C LEU A 56 -13.88 11.26 -4.45
N ASP A 57 -13.13 12.36 -4.52
CA ASP A 57 -11.95 12.48 -5.37
C ASP A 57 -10.86 11.48 -4.99
N LEU A 58 -10.59 11.26 -3.70
CA LEU A 58 -9.65 10.23 -3.24
C LEU A 58 -10.01 8.85 -3.77
N PHE A 59 -11.28 8.45 -3.68
CA PHE A 59 -11.74 7.14 -4.16
C PHE A 59 -11.72 7.03 -5.68
N ASN A 60 -12.07 8.10 -6.39
CA ASN A 60 -12.00 8.15 -7.84
C ASN A 60 -10.55 8.00 -8.33
N ILE A 61 -9.60 8.69 -7.70
CA ILE A 61 -8.17 8.56 -8.03
C ILE A 61 -7.70 7.15 -7.71
N ALA A 62 -7.98 6.64 -6.50
CA ALA A 62 -7.57 5.30 -6.07
C ALA A 62 -7.98 4.22 -7.08
N SER A 63 -9.18 4.34 -7.63
CA SER A 63 -9.75 3.39 -8.59
C SER A 63 -9.35 3.69 -10.05
N SER A 64 -8.78 4.86 -10.32
CA SER A 64 -8.38 5.26 -11.66
C SER A 64 -7.19 4.44 -12.15
N LYS A 65 -7.15 4.17 -13.46
CA LYS A 65 -6.07 3.42 -14.10
C LYS A 65 -4.72 4.13 -13.90
N SER A 66 -3.70 3.35 -13.55
CA SER A 66 -2.31 3.83 -13.51
C SER A 66 -1.75 3.99 -14.93
N ASN A 67 -1.02 5.07 -15.16
CA ASN A 67 -0.30 5.29 -16.42
C ASN A 67 1.05 4.56 -16.46
N ILE A 68 1.60 4.21 -15.29
CA ILE A 68 2.90 3.54 -15.16
C ILE A 68 2.76 2.05 -14.87
N MET A 69 1.64 1.62 -14.28
CA MET A 69 1.30 0.23 -14.01
C MET A 69 0.07 -0.17 -14.81
N ILE A 70 0.30 -0.63 -16.05
CA ILE A 70 -0.72 -0.81 -17.10
C ILE A 70 -1.92 -1.67 -16.66
N LEU A 71 -1.71 -2.63 -15.76
CA LEU A 71 -2.73 -3.57 -15.27
C LEU A 71 -3.31 -3.20 -13.91
N ASP A 72 -2.83 -2.11 -13.29
CA ASP A 72 -3.18 -1.73 -11.93
C ASP A 72 -3.81 -0.33 -11.89
N ASN A 73 -4.36 0.01 -10.72
CA ASN A 73 -4.88 1.34 -10.42
C ASN A 73 -3.81 2.24 -9.76
N VAL A 74 -4.11 3.53 -9.64
CA VAL A 74 -3.19 4.52 -9.06
C VAL A 74 -2.90 4.23 -7.58
N LEU A 75 -3.80 3.59 -6.83
CA LEU A 75 -3.54 3.21 -5.43
C LEU A 75 -2.31 2.28 -5.32
N ARG A 76 -2.09 1.41 -6.31
CA ARG A 76 -0.93 0.51 -6.37
C ARG A 76 0.40 1.23 -6.61
N GLU A 77 0.37 2.49 -7.06
CA GLU A 77 1.56 3.33 -7.12
C GLU A 77 2.02 3.72 -5.71
N VAL A 78 1.07 4.04 -4.81
CA VAL A 78 1.33 4.44 -3.41
C VAL A 78 2.07 3.34 -2.67
N THR A 79 1.64 2.09 -2.85
CA THR A 79 2.27 0.94 -2.20
C THR A 79 3.71 0.67 -2.69
N ARG A 80 4.10 1.24 -3.83
CA ARG A 80 5.47 1.23 -4.35
C ARG A 80 6.27 2.49 -4.00
N GLY A 81 5.71 3.37 -3.17
CA GLY A 81 6.32 4.65 -2.81
C GLY A 81 6.27 5.69 -3.93
N ILE A 82 5.38 5.53 -4.91
CA ILE A 82 5.21 6.47 -6.03
C ILE A 82 3.94 7.29 -5.78
N ILE A 83 4.12 8.62 -5.68
CA ILE A 83 3.00 9.55 -5.49
C ILE A 83 2.59 10.14 -6.84
N ASN A 84 1.45 9.67 -7.35
CA ASN A 84 0.85 10.19 -8.57
C ASN A 84 0.45 11.67 -8.43
N GLU A 85 0.71 12.48 -9.46
CA GLU A 85 0.34 13.90 -9.47
C GLU A 85 -1.16 14.16 -9.26
N LYS A 86 -2.03 13.21 -9.62
CA LYS A 86 -3.48 13.31 -9.39
C LYS A 86 -3.80 13.53 -7.91
N TRP A 87 -3.09 12.88 -7.00
CA TRP A 87 -3.28 13.06 -5.56
C TRP A 87 -2.97 14.48 -5.12
N LEU A 88 -1.90 15.06 -5.65
CA LEU A 88 -1.48 16.42 -5.30
C LEU A 88 -2.40 17.49 -5.88
N LYS A 89 -3.02 17.21 -7.04
CA LYS A 89 -3.94 18.13 -7.72
C LYS A 89 -5.23 18.37 -6.96
N ILE A 90 -5.72 17.36 -6.21
CA ILE A 90 -6.95 17.49 -5.41
C ILE A 90 -6.71 18.12 -4.04
N CYS A 91 -5.45 18.19 -3.58
CA CYS A 91 -5.08 18.88 -2.35
C CYS A 91 -4.89 20.39 -2.58
N ILE A 92 -6.00 21.10 -2.74
CA ILE A 92 -6.04 22.55 -2.96
C ILE A 92 -5.50 23.31 -1.74
N LYS A 93 -5.88 22.87 -0.54
CA LYS A 93 -5.46 23.45 0.75
C LYS A 93 -4.26 22.70 1.34
N THR A 94 -3.50 23.40 2.19
CA THR A 94 -2.45 22.77 2.99
C THR A 94 -3.01 21.73 3.97
N SER A 95 -4.22 21.93 4.51
CA SER A 95 -4.91 20.95 5.37
C SER A 95 -5.11 19.62 4.64
N PHE A 96 -5.62 19.66 3.41
CA PHE A 96 -5.83 18.45 2.59
C PHE A 96 -4.54 17.72 2.23
N LYS A 97 -3.41 18.42 2.13
CA LYS A 97 -2.11 17.77 1.94
C LYS A 97 -1.66 17.01 3.19
N ALA A 98 -1.90 17.57 4.38
CA ALA A 98 -1.62 16.90 5.64
C ALA A 98 -2.50 15.65 5.78
N ILE A 99 -3.82 15.82 5.62
CA ILE A 99 -4.80 14.72 5.67
C ILE A 99 -4.45 13.61 4.68
N LEU A 100 -4.11 13.94 3.43
CA LEU A 100 -3.70 12.94 2.44
C LEU A 100 -2.48 12.12 2.92
N ARG A 101 -1.51 12.79 3.54
CA ARG A 101 -0.33 12.14 4.09
C ARG A 101 -0.70 11.21 5.25
N ASP A 102 -1.53 11.69 6.18
CA ASP A 102 -1.94 10.90 7.34
C ASP A 102 -2.78 9.68 6.93
N ILE A 103 -3.61 9.82 5.88
CA ILE A 103 -4.32 8.70 5.25
C ILE A 103 -3.34 7.68 4.70
N PHE A 104 -2.31 8.10 3.95
CA PHE A 104 -1.32 7.18 3.40
C PHE A 104 -0.49 6.51 4.49
N ASP A 105 -0.08 7.24 5.52
CA ASP A 105 0.68 6.68 6.64
C ASP A 105 -0.14 5.60 7.37
N LEU A 106 -1.42 5.88 7.67
CA LEU A 106 -2.34 4.91 8.29
C LEU A 106 -2.60 3.70 7.37
N TYR A 107 -2.87 3.96 6.08
CA TYR A 107 -3.11 2.92 5.09
C TYR A 107 -1.93 1.97 4.97
N MET A 108 -0.70 2.49 4.91
CA MET A 108 0.51 1.68 4.82
C MET A 108 0.73 0.82 6.06
N VAL A 109 0.45 1.35 7.26
CA VAL A 109 0.49 0.57 8.51
C VAL A 109 -0.52 -0.57 8.49
N LYS A 110 -1.77 -0.30 8.08
CA LYS A 110 -2.81 -1.34 7.96
C LYS A 110 -2.43 -2.41 6.94
N LEU A 111 -1.92 -2.00 5.80
CA LEU A 111 -1.52 -2.89 4.73
C LEU A 111 -0.34 -3.80 5.15
N GLN A 112 0.62 -3.24 5.88
CA GLN A 112 1.70 -4.02 6.49
C GLN A 112 1.16 -5.11 7.44
N LYS A 113 0.32 -4.73 8.40
CA LYS A 113 -0.19 -5.65 9.42
C LYS A 113 -1.13 -6.71 8.84
N CYS A 114 -2.07 -6.31 7.99
CA CYS A 114 -3.17 -7.17 7.55
C CYS A 114 -2.87 -7.97 6.27
N ILE A 115 -1.79 -7.64 5.55
CA ILE A 115 -1.45 -8.32 4.31
C ILE A 115 0.00 -8.78 4.32
N TRP A 116 0.96 -7.89 4.59
CA TRP A 116 2.37 -8.27 4.48
C TRP A 116 2.81 -9.24 5.57
N GLU A 117 2.44 -8.98 6.82
CA GLU A 117 2.83 -9.84 7.96
C GLU A 117 2.22 -11.24 7.84
N GLU A 118 0.92 -11.34 7.49
CA GLU A 118 0.26 -12.63 7.22
C GLU A 118 1.03 -13.42 6.14
N ARG A 119 1.35 -12.80 5.01
CA ARG A 119 2.10 -13.45 3.91
C ARG A 119 3.52 -13.84 4.30
N CYS A 120 4.18 -12.99 5.07
CA CYS A 120 5.52 -13.27 5.56
C CYS A 120 5.50 -14.53 6.44
N ASN A 121 4.52 -14.62 7.33
CA ASN A 121 4.33 -15.78 8.20
C ASN A 121 4.01 -17.05 7.41
N ASP A 122 3.10 -16.98 6.43
CA ASP A 122 2.79 -18.11 5.54
C ASP A 122 4.04 -18.61 4.81
N THR A 123 4.83 -17.68 4.28
CA THR A 123 6.07 -18.01 3.56
C THR A 123 7.08 -18.66 4.49
N ILE A 124 7.26 -18.13 5.71
CA ILE A 124 8.13 -18.72 6.74
C ILE A 124 7.69 -20.14 7.09
N GLU A 125 6.39 -20.40 7.18
CA GLU A 125 5.85 -21.73 7.46
C GLU A 125 6.14 -22.72 6.32
N ILE A 126 5.90 -22.31 5.07
CA ILE A 126 6.23 -23.12 3.89
C ILE A 126 7.73 -23.44 3.85
N GLU A 127 8.59 -22.44 4.09
CA GLU A 127 10.04 -22.64 4.13
C GLU A 127 10.45 -23.64 5.22
N LYS A 128 9.85 -23.56 6.42
CA LYS A 128 10.09 -24.54 7.49
C LYS A 128 9.71 -25.96 7.07
N GLN A 129 8.56 -26.13 6.41
CA GLN A 129 8.11 -27.44 5.91
C GLN A 129 9.09 -28.00 4.85
N MET A 130 9.72 -27.14 4.06
CA MET A 130 10.74 -27.50 3.09
C MET A 130 12.14 -27.71 3.70
N GLY A 131 12.28 -27.61 5.03
CA GLY A 131 13.56 -27.71 5.73
C GLY A 131 14.50 -26.51 5.52
N ILE A 132 13.96 -25.38 5.02
CA ILE A 132 14.72 -24.15 4.78
C ILE A 132 14.66 -23.28 6.04
N PHE A 133 15.69 -23.39 6.87
CA PHE A 133 15.82 -22.60 8.09
C PHE A 133 16.63 -21.32 7.88
N LYS A 134 16.40 -20.32 8.74
CA LYS A 134 17.10 -19.01 8.70
C LYS A 134 18.63 -19.15 8.70
N GLU A 135 19.15 -20.20 9.33
CA GLU A 135 20.57 -20.55 9.39
C GLU A 135 21.16 -20.98 8.03
N LEU A 136 20.34 -21.60 7.18
CA LEU A 136 20.72 -21.99 5.82
C LEU A 136 20.75 -20.78 4.85
N LYS A 137 20.16 -19.65 5.24
CA LYS A 137 20.10 -18.42 4.45
C LYS A 137 21.32 -17.49 4.65
N ARG A 138 22.27 -17.86 5.52
CA ARG A 138 23.49 -17.06 5.72
C ARG A 138 24.44 -17.22 4.52
N LYS A 139 24.90 -16.09 3.97
CA LYS A 139 26.00 -16.04 2.99
C LYS A 139 27.23 -16.78 3.54
N LYS A 140 27.76 -17.77 2.81
CA LYS A 140 29.19 -18.14 2.95
C LYS A 140 30.00 -16.88 2.61
N ARG A 141 30.87 -16.51 3.55
CA ARG A 141 31.77 -15.36 3.46
C ARG A 141 32.77 -15.55 2.33
#